data_AF-A0A957BVF6-F1
#
_entry.id   AF-A0A957BVF6-F1
#
_cell.length_a   1.000
_cell.length_b   1.000
_cell.length_c   1.000
_cell.angle_alpha   90.00
_cell.angle_beta   90.00
_cell.angle_gamma   90.00
#
_symmetry.space_group_name_H-M   'P 1'
#
loop_
_entity.id
_entity.type
_entity.pdbx_description
1 polymer ?
#
loop_
_entity_poly.entity_id
_entity_poly.type
_entity_poly.pdbx_seq_one_letter_code
_entity_poly.pdbx_strand_id
1 'polypeptide(L)'
;MTAEHRQPDDAYGFTEREKLFDRISDSRFQTILAETQTAIHEISLSANSYGEFLFVATSRPVGQGRAAITFFGLGLHEQRDRLIVDEWFWYDSSLTPERMSHNVDRETAQDIIRDRRHDVDISAAGHVQSRRGRLFEMLADLTDDDGAIADFDEFEALLDDDDF
;
A
#
# COMPACT_ATOMS: atom_id res chain seq x y z
N MET A 1 -19.55 16.13 27.73
CA MET A 1 -18.64 16.31 26.58
C MET A 1 -18.16 14.94 26.17
N THR A 2 -18.81 14.33 25.19
CA THR A 2 -18.38 13.06 24.58
C THR A 2 -17.13 13.37 23.75
N ALA A 3 -16.02 12.70 24.05
CA ALA A 3 -14.85 12.76 23.21
C ALA A 3 -15.22 12.18 21.84
N GLU A 4 -15.26 13.02 20.81
CA GLU A 4 -15.33 12.54 19.42
C GLU A 4 -14.19 11.54 19.23
N HIS A 5 -14.54 10.29 18.90
CA HIS A 5 -13.59 9.31 18.39
C HIS A 5 -13.11 9.84 17.04
N ARG A 6 -11.98 10.54 17.03
CA ARG A 6 -11.27 10.83 15.78
C ARG A 6 -10.85 9.50 15.18
N GLN A 7 -11.15 9.32 13.89
CA GLN A 7 -10.74 8.13 13.18
C GLN A 7 -9.20 8.13 13.02
N PRO A 8 -8.55 6.96 12.89
CA PRO A 8 -7.09 6.87 12.87
C PRO A 8 -6.45 7.67 11.71
N ASP A 9 -7.15 7.76 10.58
CA ASP A 9 -6.79 8.53 9.39
C ASP A 9 -6.72 10.05 9.62
N ASP A 10 -7.55 10.60 10.52
CA ASP A 10 -7.53 12.03 10.87
C ASP A 10 -6.18 12.47 11.47
N ALA A 11 -5.43 11.54 12.08
CA ALA A 11 -4.11 11.79 12.64
C ALA A 11 -3.03 12.01 11.55
N TYR A 12 -3.26 11.44 10.37
CA TYR A 12 -2.33 11.53 9.23
C TYR A 12 -2.67 12.68 8.30
N GLY A 13 -3.85 13.29 8.46
CA GLY A 13 -4.28 14.43 7.66
C GLY A 13 -4.42 14.04 6.19
N PHE A 14 -4.96 12.86 5.91
CA PHE A 14 -5.28 12.45 4.55
C PHE A 14 -6.35 13.36 3.96
N THR A 15 -6.19 13.71 2.70
CA THR A 15 -7.22 14.41 1.93
C THR A 15 -8.38 13.47 1.62
N GLU A 16 -9.56 14.03 1.34
CA GLU A 16 -10.73 13.23 0.92
C GLU A 16 -10.42 12.28 -0.25
N ARG A 17 -9.55 12.71 -1.18
CA ARG A 17 -9.12 11.87 -2.30
C ARG A 17 -8.25 10.70 -1.83
N GLU A 18 -7.33 10.94 -0.90
CA GLU A 18 -6.45 9.89 -0.36
C GLU A 18 -7.25 8.87 0.46
N LYS A 19 -8.30 9.32 1.16
CA LYS A 19 -9.28 8.47 1.87
C LYS A 19 -10.17 7.68 0.92
N LEU A 20 -10.64 8.29 -0.17
CA LEU A 20 -11.53 7.61 -1.12
C LEU A 20 -10.84 6.45 -1.85
N PHE A 21 -9.53 6.51 -2.04
CA PHE A 21 -8.77 5.51 -2.79
C PHE A 21 -7.76 4.74 -1.93
N ASP A 22 -7.75 4.96 -0.61
CA ASP A 22 -6.79 4.39 0.35
C ASP A 22 -5.34 4.45 -0.15
N ARG A 23 -4.98 5.58 -0.78
CA ARG A 23 -3.75 5.71 -1.56
C ARG A 23 -3.12 7.09 -1.46
N ILE A 24 -1.80 7.12 -1.36
CA ILE A 24 -0.97 8.33 -1.38
C ILE A 24 0.20 8.18 -2.37
N SER A 25 0.78 9.29 -2.80
CA SER A 25 2.02 9.26 -3.60
C SER A 25 3.24 8.91 -2.73
N ASP A 26 4.32 8.44 -3.36
CA ASP A 26 5.60 8.24 -2.65
C ASP A 26 6.09 9.52 -1.96
N SER A 27 6.03 10.68 -2.64
CA SER A 27 6.40 11.96 -2.04
C SER A 27 5.58 12.29 -0.78
N ARG A 28 4.29 11.93 -0.76
CA ARG A 28 3.42 12.10 0.41
C ARG A 28 3.80 11.12 1.52
N PHE A 29 4.08 9.86 1.17
CA PHE A 29 4.54 8.85 2.11
C PHE A 29 5.87 9.25 2.77
N GLN A 30 6.86 9.70 2.00
CA GLN A 30 8.13 10.19 2.52
C GLN A 30 7.92 11.38 3.47
N THR A 31 7.00 12.29 3.14
CA THR A 31 6.63 13.40 4.03
C THR A 31 6.08 12.89 5.36
N ILE A 32 5.18 11.90 5.32
CA ILE A 32 4.60 11.29 6.53
C ILE A 32 5.68 10.66 7.41
N LEU A 33 6.64 9.93 6.82
CA LEU A 33 7.74 9.31 7.57
C LEU A 33 8.70 10.33 8.17
N ALA A 34 8.92 11.46 7.50
CA ALA A 34 9.78 12.53 7.97
C ALA A 34 9.20 13.29 9.18
N GLU A 35 7.88 13.25 9.38
CA GLU A 35 7.26 13.92 10.51
C GLU A 35 7.70 13.32 11.85
N THR A 36 8.04 14.20 12.80
CA THR A 36 8.54 13.81 14.13
C THR A 36 7.52 13.08 14.98
N GLN A 37 6.23 13.28 14.70
CA GLN A 37 5.12 12.60 15.37
C GLN A 37 4.88 11.17 14.86
N THR A 38 5.44 10.81 13.69
CA THR A 38 5.34 9.46 13.12
C THR A 38 6.42 8.57 13.71
N ALA A 39 6.00 7.50 14.38
CA ALA A 39 6.88 6.39 14.77
C ALA A 39 6.76 5.27 13.73
N ILE A 40 7.88 4.62 13.40
CA ILE A 40 7.94 3.50 12.47
C ILE A 40 8.20 2.25 13.30
N HIS A 41 7.29 1.30 13.28
CA HIS A 41 7.33 0.13 14.18
C HIS A 41 7.94 -1.10 13.51
N GLU A 42 7.64 -1.28 12.23
CA GLU A 42 8.01 -2.47 11.48
C GLU A 42 8.12 -2.10 10.00
N ILE A 43 9.15 -2.64 9.34
CA ILE A 43 9.27 -2.66 7.89
C ILE A 43 9.54 -4.09 7.49
N SER A 44 8.70 -4.65 6.62
CA SER A 44 8.82 -6.04 6.20
C SER A 44 8.40 -6.23 4.76
N LEU A 45 9.18 -7.03 4.03
CA LEU A 45 8.79 -7.52 2.71
C LEU A 45 7.94 -8.76 2.92
N SER A 46 6.72 -8.77 2.36
CA SER A 46 5.81 -9.91 2.49
C SER A 46 5.07 -10.15 1.19
N ALA A 47 4.82 -11.43 0.90
CA ALA A 47 4.01 -11.87 -0.22
C ALA A 47 2.64 -12.37 0.28
N ASN A 48 1.61 -12.15 -0.50
CA ASN A 48 0.26 -12.68 -0.31
C ASN A 48 -0.33 -13.10 -1.67
N SER A 49 -1.64 -13.39 -1.72
CA SER A 49 -2.33 -13.79 -2.94
C SER A 49 -2.41 -12.73 -4.04
N TYR A 50 -2.15 -11.46 -3.72
CA TYR A 50 -2.16 -10.35 -4.68
C TYR A 50 -0.75 -10.04 -5.21
N GLY A 51 0.30 -10.37 -4.46
CA GLY A 51 1.69 -10.21 -4.86
C GLY A 51 2.66 -9.98 -3.70
N GLU A 52 3.81 -9.37 -3.99
CA GLU A 52 4.88 -9.08 -3.02
C GLU A 52 5.03 -7.57 -2.81
N PHE A 53 4.94 -7.11 -1.55
CA PHE A 53 4.99 -5.69 -1.21
C PHE A 53 5.86 -5.41 0.02
N LEU A 54 6.41 -4.20 0.09
CA LEU A 54 7.02 -3.68 1.29
C LEU A 54 5.94 -3.06 2.19
N PHE A 55 5.79 -3.59 3.39
CA PHE A 55 4.86 -3.11 4.41
C PHE A 55 5.60 -2.24 5.42
N VAL A 56 5.01 -1.09 5.78
CA VAL A 56 5.56 -0.13 6.74
C VAL A 56 4.50 0.21 7.77
N ALA A 57 4.63 -0.36 8.96
CA ALA A 57 3.74 -0.12 10.08
C ALA A 57 4.16 1.15 10.84
N THR A 58 3.23 2.08 11.00
CA THR A 58 3.48 3.38 11.61
C THR A 58 2.43 3.74 12.64
N SER A 59 2.74 4.69 13.51
CA SER A 59 1.72 5.30 14.37
C SER A 59 1.98 6.77 14.69
N ARG A 60 0.92 7.50 15.01
CA ARG A 60 0.94 8.90 15.49
C ARG A 60 0.16 9.05 16.79
N PRO A 61 0.55 9.96 17.70
CA PRO A 61 -0.21 10.23 18.92
C PRO A 61 -1.57 10.87 18.60
N VAL A 62 -2.64 10.39 19.24
CA VAL A 62 -4.01 10.95 19.14
C VAL A 62 -4.68 10.89 20.51
N GLY A 63 -4.90 12.05 21.12
CA GLY A 63 -5.49 12.13 22.46
C GLY A 63 -4.64 11.39 23.50
N GLN A 64 -5.20 10.33 24.10
CA GLN A 64 -4.51 9.47 25.07
C GLN A 64 -3.93 8.19 24.43
N GLY A 65 -4.13 7.99 23.12
CA GLY A 65 -3.73 6.79 22.40
C GLY A 65 -2.85 7.11 21.19
N ARG A 66 -2.79 6.16 20.27
CA ARG A 66 -2.09 6.32 18.99
C ARG A 66 -2.97 5.79 17.86
N ALA A 67 -2.99 6.50 16.74
CA ALA A 67 -3.54 6.02 15.49
C ALA A 67 -2.45 5.25 14.75
N ALA A 68 -2.74 4.02 14.34
CA ALA A 68 -1.79 3.14 13.67
C ALA A 68 -2.25 2.81 12.25
N ILE A 69 -1.32 2.92 11.31
CA ILE A 69 -1.54 2.70 9.88
C ILE A 69 -0.40 1.87 9.34
N THR A 70 -0.74 0.89 8.50
CA THR A 70 0.25 0.18 7.69
C THR A 70 0.15 0.67 6.27
N PHE A 71 1.29 1.09 5.72
CA PHE A 71 1.45 1.39 4.31
C PHE A 71 1.99 0.17 3.58
N PHE A 72 1.58 -0.04 2.33
CA PHE A 72 2.20 -1.03 1.47
C PHE A 72 2.39 -0.50 0.04
N GLY A 73 3.49 -0.92 -0.58
CA GLY A 73 3.92 -0.46 -1.91
C GLY A 73 5.25 -1.10 -2.30
N LEU A 74 5.97 -0.52 -3.25
CA LEU A 74 7.30 -0.97 -3.70
C LEU A 74 7.34 -2.48 -3.98
N GLY A 75 6.48 -2.92 -4.88
CA GLY A 75 6.16 -4.33 -5.05
C GLY A 75 5.50 -4.67 -6.38
N LEU A 76 5.42 -5.97 -6.68
CA LEU A 76 4.69 -6.48 -7.85
C LEU A 76 3.30 -6.90 -7.39
N HIS A 77 2.28 -6.33 -8.04
CA HIS A 77 0.93 -6.87 -7.98
C HIS A 77 0.73 -7.84 -9.14
N GLU A 78 0.55 -9.12 -8.83
CA GLU A 78 0.59 -10.21 -9.81
C GLU A 78 -0.63 -10.18 -10.74
N GLN A 79 -1.84 -10.04 -10.20
CA GLN A 79 -3.07 -10.03 -11.00
C GLN A 79 -3.18 -8.81 -11.92
N ARG A 80 -2.81 -7.63 -11.40
CA ARG A 80 -2.69 -6.40 -12.20
C ARG A 80 -1.48 -6.43 -13.13
N ASP A 81 -0.54 -7.37 -12.95
CA ASP A 81 0.75 -7.43 -13.64
C ASP A 81 1.47 -6.06 -13.63
N ARG A 82 1.47 -5.43 -12.45
CA ARG A 82 1.87 -4.03 -12.28
C ARG A 82 2.87 -3.88 -11.14
N LEU A 83 4.00 -3.23 -11.44
CA LEU A 83 4.95 -2.79 -10.42
C LEU A 83 4.47 -1.48 -9.80
N ILE A 84 4.31 -1.49 -8.49
CA ILE A 84 3.89 -0.36 -7.68
C ILE A 84 5.15 0.35 -7.19
N VAL A 85 5.50 1.49 -7.81
CA VAL A 85 6.75 2.20 -7.53
C VAL A 85 6.51 3.53 -6.83
N ASP A 86 5.55 4.33 -7.32
CA ASP A 86 5.36 5.74 -6.90
C ASP A 86 4.08 6.00 -6.10
N GLU A 87 3.40 4.94 -5.70
CA GLU A 87 2.20 5.00 -4.88
C GLU A 87 2.29 4.04 -3.70
N TRP A 88 1.60 4.40 -2.63
CA TRP A 88 1.50 3.62 -1.42
C TRP A 88 0.03 3.53 -1.05
N PHE A 89 -0.40 2.32 -0.77
CA PHE A 89 -1.72 2.02 -0.25
C PHE A 89 -1.65 1.96 1.27
N TRP A 90 -2.77 2.14 1.95
CA TRP A 90 -2.79 2.11 3.40
C TRP A 90 -4.08 1.52 3.97
N TYR A 91 -3.98 1.04 5.20
CA TYR A 91 -5.15 0.61 5.97
C TYR A 91 -4.92 0.80 7.47
N ASP A 92 -6.02 0.97 8.20
CA ASP A 92 -6.03 1.04 9.65
C ASP A 92 -5.48 -0.25 10.26
N SER A 93 -4.52 -0.11 11.16
CA SER A 93 -3.81 -1.25 11.74
C SER A 93 -4.00 -1.34 13.24
N SER A 94 -4.28 -2.54 13.74
CA SER A 94 -4.23 -2.85 15.16
C SER A 94 -2.82 -3.32 15.53
N LEU A 95 -1.99 -2.41 16.05
CA LEU A 95 -0.67 -2.78 16.55
C LEU A 95 -0.79 -3.38 17.95
N THR A 96 -0.20 -4.57 18.15
CA THR A 96 -0.09 -5.14 19.50
C THR A 96 0.89 -4.31 20.35
N PRO A 97 0.77 -4.33 21.68
CA PRO A 97 1.71 -3.60 22.56
C PRO A 97 3.18 -3.93 22.28
N GLU A 98 3.48 -5.19 21.93
CA GLU A 98 4.82 -5.64 21.57
C GLU A 98 5.31 -4.92 20.32
N ARG A 99 4.50 -4.90 19.25
CA ARG A 99 4.84 -4.16 18.02
C ARG A 99 4.96 -2.66 18.25
N MET A 100 4.13 -2.06 19.09
CA MET A 100 4.23 -0.64 19.43
C MET A 100 5.51 -0.28 20.19
N SER A 101 6.11 -1.25 20.89
CA SER A 101 7.37 -1.06 21.61
C SER A 101 8.60 -1.12 20.72
N HIS A 102 8.46 -1.68 19.51
CA HIS A 102 9.50 -1.68 18.50
C HIS A 102 9.52 -0.32 17.79
N ASN A 103 10.72 0.18 17.52
CA ASN A 103 10.91 1.40 16.76
C ASN A 103 12.09 1.20 15.80
N VAL A 104 11.80 1.27 14.51
CA VAL A 104 12.81 1.33 13.45
C VAL A 104 13.25 2.78 13.37
N ASP A 105 14.54 3.03 13.53
CA ASP A 105 15.04 4.39 13.38
C ASP A 105 14.84 4.87 11.94
N ARG A 106 14.69 6.19 11.79
CA ARG A 106 14.28 6.79 10.52
C ARG A 106 15.34 6.63 9.43
N GLU A 107 16.62 6.62 9.79
CA GLU A 107 17.72 6.46 8.83
C GLU A 107 17.71 5.04 8.27
N THR A 108 17.65 4.03 9.14
CA THR A 108 17.48 2.63 8.78
C THR A 108 16.21 2.41 7.95
N ALA A 109 15.09 3.05 8.32
CA ALA A 109 13.86 2.96 7.54
C ALA A 109 14.03 3.50 6.12
N GLN A 110 14.67 4.66 5.97
CA GLN A 110 14.97 5.26 4.67
C GLN A 110 15.91 4.39 3.85
N ASP A 111 16.90 3.77 4.47
CA ASP A 111 17.82 2.85 3.80
C ASP A 111 17.08 1.63 3.25
N ILE A 112 16.26 0.97 4.06
CA ILE A 112 15.47 -0.21 3.62
C ILE A 112 14.53 0.17 2.46
N ILE A 113 13.82 1.29 2.57
CA ILE A 113 12.88 1.75 1.54
C ILE A 113 13.63 2.10 0.25
N ARG A 114 14.78 2.76 0.35
CA ARG A 114 15.62 3.13 -0.80
C ARG A 114 16.18 1.90 -1.50
N ASP A 115 16.71 0.94 -0.74
CA ASP A 115 17.27 -0.30 -1.28
C ASP A 115 16.19 -1.09 -2.01
N ARG A 116 15.00 -1.23 -1.39
CA ARG A 116 13.87 -1.90 -2.06
C ARG A 116 13.40 -1.16 -3.31
N ARG A 117 13.32 0.18 -3.27
CA ARG A 117 12.97 0.98 -4.45
C ARG A 117 13.96 0.73 -5.59
N HIS A 118 15.25 0.66 -5.30
CA HIS A 118 16.26 0.33 -6.30
C HIS A 118 16.03 -1.04 -6.95
N ASP A 119 15.73 -2.07 -6.15
CA ASP A 119 15.45 -3.41 -6.65
C ASP A 119 14.21 -3.44 -7.56
N VAL A 120 13.16 -2.71 -7.16
CA VAL A 120 11.91 -2.58 -7.92
C VAL A 120 12.15 -1.80 -9.20
N ASP A 121 12.93 -0.71 -9.17
CA ASP A 121 13.28 0.10 -10.36
C ASP A 121 14.05 -0.73 -11.40
N ILE A 122 14.98 -1.57 -10.96
CA ILE A 122 15.69 -2.51 -11.84
C ILE A 122 14.69 -3.48 -12.50
N SER A 123 13.74 -3.99 -11.73
CA SER A 123 12.71 -4.90 -12.24
C SER A 123 11.71 -4.20 -13.16
N ALA A 124 11.44 -2.91 -12.91
CA ALA A 124 10.56 -2.07 -13.71
C ALA A 124 11.18 -1.66 -15.05
N ALA A 125 12.51 -1.68 -15.16
CA ALA A 125 13.22 -1.36 -16.39
C ALA A 125 12.91 -2.38 -17.49
N GLY A 126 11.91 -2.05 -18.32
CA GLY A 126 11.43 -2.91 -19.41
C GLY A 126 10.20 -3.75 -19.07
N HIS A 127 9.61 -3.57 -17.87
CA HIS A 127 8.31 -4.17 -17.55
C HIS A 127 7.22 -3.54 -18.41
N VAL A 128 6.46 -4.38 -19.10
CA VAL A 128 5.28 -3.96 -19.86
C VAL A 128 4.12 -4.79 -19.36
N GLN A 129 3.16 -4.11 -18.72
CA GLN A 129 1.94 -4.75 -18.25
C GLN A 129 1.25 -5.51 -19.39
N SER A 130 0.87 -6.75 -19.13
CA SER A 130 0.17 -7.61 -20.08
C SER A 130 -1.24 -7.09 -20.40
N ARG A 131 -1.85 -7.62 -21.49
CA ARG A 131 -3.27 -7.37 -21.80
C ARG A 131 -4.18 -7.86 -20.67
N ARG A 132 -3.85 -9.02 -20.09
CA ARG A 132 -4.52 -9.62 -18.93
C ARG A 132 -4.49 -8.65 -17.74
N GLY A 133 -3.31 -8.18 -17.35
CA GLY A 133 -3.15 -7.26 -16.23
C GLY A 133 -3.90 -5.95 -16.40
N ARG A 134 -3.89 -5.37 -17.61
CA ARG A 134 -4.68 -4.17 -17.93
C ARG A 134 -6.19 -4.40 -17.77
N LEU A 135 -6.70 -5.54 -18.26
CA LEU A 135 -8.12 -5.84 -18.12
C LEU A 135 -8.49 -6.01 -16.65
N PHE A 136 -7.65 -6.72 -15.88
CA PHE A 136 -7.88 -6.90 -14.45
C PHE A 136 -7.90 -5.55 -13.72
N GLU A 137 -6.94 -4.67 -14.00
CA GLU A 137 -6.88 -3.32 -13.42
C GLU A 137 -8.15 -2.51 -13.75
N MET A 138 -8.66 -2.59 -14.98
CA MET A 138 -9.91 -1.92 -15.34
C MET A 138 -11.11 -2.45 -14.54
N LEU A 139 -11.21 -3.77 -14.33
CA LEU A 139 -12.28 -4.36 -13.52
C LEU A 139 -12.14 -3.95 -12.05
N ALA A 140 -10.92 -3.99 -11.51
CA ALA A 140 -10.66 -3.66 -10.11
C ALA A 140 -10.87 -2.18 -9.80
N ASP A 141 -10.70 -1.29 -10.77
CA ASP A 141 -11.03 0.12 -10.64
C ASP A 141 -12.57 0.38 -10.66
N LEU A 142 -13.37 -0.57 -11.16
CA LEU A 142 -14.84 -0.52 -11.18
C LEU A 142 -15.49 -1.15 -9.95
N THR A 143 -14.85 -2.18 -9.37
CA THR A 143 -15.35 -2.94 -8.22
C THR A 143 -14.37 -2.81 -7.04
N ASP A 144 -13.49 -3.79 -6.88
CA ASP A 144 -12.31 -3.90 -6.03
C ASP A 144 -11.52 -5.12 -6.52
N ASP A 145 -10.39 -5.49 -5.89
CA ASP A 145 -9.61 -6.64 -6.37
C ASP A 145 -10.39 -7.97 -6.23
N ASP A 146 -11.28 -8.11 -5.23
CA ASP A 146 -12.04 -9.35 -5.00
C ASP A 146 -13.19 -9.50 -6.03
N GLY A 147 -13.90 -8.42 -6.32
CA GLY A 147 -14.91 -8.34 -7.37
C GLY A 147 -14.27 -8.52 -8.74
N ALA A 148 -13.10 -7.93 -8.98
CA ALA A 148 -12.35 -8.16 -10.19
C ALA A 148 -11.98 -9.63 -10.35
N ILE A 149 -11.51 -10.32 -9.32
CA ILE A 149 -11.24 -11.77 -9.39
C ILE A 149 -12.49 -12.55 -9.78
N ALA A 150 -13.63 -12.26 -9.16
CA ALA A 150 -14.88 -12.96 -9.46
C ALA A 150 -15.34 -12.76 -10.91
N ASP A 151 -15.22 -11.53 -11.43
CA ASP A 151 -15.62 -11.19 -12.80
C ASP A 151 -14.57 -11.63 -13.83
N PHE A 152 -13.28 -11.67 -13.44
CA PHE A 152 -12.18 -11.95 -14.35
C PHE A 152 -12.26 -13.36 -14.94
N ASP A 153 -12.68 -14.35 -14.16
CA ASP A 153 -12.85 -15.73 -14.62
C ASP A 153 -13.88 -15.82 -15.77
N GLU A 154 -14.89 -14.94 -15.80
CA GLU A 154 -15.89 -14.88 -16.89
C GLU A 154 -15.33 -14.20 -18.14
N PHE A 155 -14.49 -13.17 -17.98
CA PHE A 155 -13.88 -12.44 -19.10
C PHE A 155 -12.66 -13.14 -19.70
N GLU A 156 -11.92 -13.92 -18.92
CA GLU A 156 -10.76 -14.67 -19.40
C GLU A 156 -11.15 -15.65 -20.51
N ALA A 157 -12.31 -16.31 -20.37
CA ALA A 157 -12.86 -17.19 -21.39
C ALA A 157 -13.14 -16.48 -22.73
N LEU A 158 -13.39 -15.17 -22.72
CA LEU A 158 -13.61 -14.36 -23.94
C LEU A 158 -12.32 -13.86 -24.58
N LEU A 159 -11.22 -13.81 -23.83
CA LEU A 159 -9.91 -13.38 -24.35
C LEU A 159 -9.17 -14.50 -25.08
N ASP A 160 -9.43 -15.76 -24.73
CA ASP A 160 -8.84 -16.94 -25.40
C ASP A 160 -9.47 -17.22 -26.78
N ASP A 161 -10.63 -16.64 -27.09
CA ASP A 161 -11.33 -16.81 -28.39
C ASP A 161 -10.82 -15.86 -29.50
N ASP A 162 -9.91 -14.91 -29.18
CA ASP A 162 -9.39 -13.89 -30.11
C ASP A 162 -8.11 -14.31 -30.88
N ASP A 163 -7.62 -15.55 -30.73
CA ASP A 163 -6.51 -16.09 -31.53
C ASP A 163 -7.01 -16.62 -32.91
N PHE A 164 -7.27 -15.70 -33.85
CA PHE A 164 -7.48 -15.99 -35.29
C PHE A 164 -6.63 -15.08 -36.20
#